data_AF-J3PEI0-F1
#
_entry.id   AF-J3PEI0-F1
#
_cell.length_a   1.000
_cell.length_b   1.000
_cell.length_c   1.000
_cell.angle_alpha   90.00
_cell.angle_beta   90.00
_cell.angle_gamma   90.00
#
_symmetry.space_group_name_H-M   'P 1'
#
loop_
_entity.id
_entity.type
_entity.pdbx_description
1 polymer ?
#
loop_
_entity_poly.entity_id
_entity_poly.type
_entity_poly.pdbx_seq_one_letter_code
_entity_poly.pdbx_strand_id
1 'polypeptide(L)'
;MASIQHTSTPAICTALPSIYTAMPPMPSQQQAQPRVGARWAPYQPPPPRPSGPPAACPPPPPPPPPPALIPRPSTPPALPPAARPPSTPPPKQQRAKELDRDTKIEVRALKKYLGLSYVKIAQVMGITYRQAERACKGPLTPKKAGRVGATKKATEEHIRAMRSFLEDPRNRRIPWCRLRFLVPGFEGWGDTAMHSLLTSLDYKRTRPGGQLPPTPSTGAQVGGAQVGPPNLSGDRTGDDDGDDDGGTADD
;
A
#
# COMPACT_ATOMS: atom_id res chain seq x y z
N MET A 1 29.62 17.05 66.38
CA MET A 1 30.70 16.57 65.49
C MET A 1 30.33 15.18 65.03
N ALA A 2 29.77 15.04 63.82
CA ALA A 2 29.30 13.77 63.27
C ALA A 2 30.17 13.42 62.06
N SER A 3 30.96 12.35 62.19
CA SER A 3 31.83 11.81 61.14
C SER A 3 31.00 11.11 60.07
N ILE A 4 31.09 11.60 58.84
CA ILE A 4 30.55 10.94 57.65
C ILE A 4 31.64 10.02 57.11
N GLN A 5 31.42 8.71 57.18
CA GLN A 5 32.31 7.71 56.58
C GLN A 5 31.96 7.56 55.10
N HIS A 6 32.94 7.83 54.22
CA HIS A 6 32.84 7.54 52.80
C HIS A 6 33.11 6.04 52.57
N THR A 7 32.09 5.30 52.14
CA THR A 7 32.24 3.92 51.67
C THR A 7 32.67 3.92 50.21
N SER A 8 33.88 3.43 49.96
CA SER A 8 34.46 3.20 48.64
C SER A 8 33.84 1.97 47.98
N THR A 9 33.25 2.13 46.80
CA THR A 9 32.69 1.04 45.98
C THR A 9 33.80 0.46 45.09
N PRO A 10 34.07 -0.86 45.14
CA PRO A 10 35.06 -1.45 44.23
C PRO A 10 34.50 -1.59 42.82
N ALA A 11 35.30 -1.12 41.84
CA ALA A 11 35.05 -1.31 40.42
C ALA A 11 35.17 -2.80 40.06
N ILE A 12 34.05 -3.41 39.69
CA ILE A 12 34.01 -4.77 39.13
C ILE A 12 34.35 -4.64 37.65
N CYS A 13 35.62 -4.87 37.30
CA CYS A 13 36.07 -5.06 35.93
C CYS A 13 35.64 -6.46 35.45
N THR A 14 34.44 -6.55 34.90
CA THR A 14 33.95 -7.77 34.23
C THR A 14 34.64 -7.89 32.87
N ALA A 15 35.71 -8.67 32.81
CA ALA A 15 36.33 -9.07 31.54
C ALA A 15 35.34 -9.92 30.75
N LEU A 16 34.86 -9.39 29.62
CA LEU A 16 34.01 -10.12 28.69
C LEU A 16 34.83 -11.22 27.99
N PRO A 17 34.35 -12.48 27.96
CA PRO A 17 34.98 -13.50 27.13
C PRO A 17 34.78 -13.12 25.66
N SER A 18 35.90 -12.98 24.96
CA SER A 18 35.96 -12.81 23.51
C SER A 18 35.52 -14.12 22.84
N ILE A 19 34.22 -14.33 22.71
CA ILE A 19 33.63 -15.36 21.86
C ILE A 19 33.68 -14.88 20.41
N TYR A 20 34.89 -14.89 19.85
CA TYR A 20 35.09 -14.88 18.40
C TYR A 20 34.62 -16.24 17.87
N THR A 21 33.29 -16.40 17.73
CA THR A 21 32.71 -17.47 16.94
C THR A 21 33.18 -17.27 15.51
N ALA A 22 34.03 -18.18 15.03
CA ALA A 22 34.48 -18.25 13.65
C ALA A 22 33.26 -18.14 12.72
N MET A 23 33.18 -17.02 12.00
CA MET A 23 32.15 -16.84 10.99
C MET A 23 32.29 -17.95 9.94
N PRO A 24 31.21 -18.66 9.61
CA PRO A 24 31.25 -19.62 8.51
C PRO A 24 31.69 -18.89 7.22
N PRO A 25 32.47 -19.54 6.35
CA PRO A 25 32.95 -18.93 5.11
C PRO A 25 31.74 -18.40 4.33
N MET A 26 31.75 -17.11 4.03
CA MET A 26 30.75 -16.51 3.15
C MET A 26 30.71 -17.30 1.85
N PRO A 27 29.53 -17.71 1.37
CA PRO A 27 29.42 -18.28 0.03
C PRO A 27 29.93 -17.22 -0.94
N SER A 28 31.01 -17.56 -1.66
CA SER A 28 31.55 -16.74 -2.74
C SER A 28 30.40 -16.26 -3.60
N GLN A 29 30.21 -14.95 -3.67
CA GLN A 29 29.27 -14.34 -4.60
C GLN A 29 29.65 -14.84 -5.99
N GLN A 30 28.89 -15.80 -6.50
CA GLN A 30 28.84 -16.09 -7.93
C GLN A 30 28.41 -14.77 -8.57
N GLN A 31 29.38 -14.11 -9.21
CA GLN A 31 29.12 -13.01 -10.11
C GLN A 31 27.98 -13.42 -11.02
N ALA A 32 26.84 -12.78 -10.83
CA ALA A 32 25.72 -12.87 -11.74
C ALA A 32 26.21 -12.32 -13.08
N GLN A 33 26.60 -13.24 -13.96
CA GLN A 33 26.88 -12.94 -15.35
C GLN A 33 25.70 -12.13 -15.89
N PRO A 34 25.92 -10.95 -16.50
CA PRO A 34 24.85 -10.23 -17.15
C PRO A 34 24.25 -11.16 -18.19
N ARG A 35 22.95 -11.47 -18.07
CA ARG A 35 22.18 -12.19 -19.08
C ARG A 35 22.07 -11.31 -20.33
N VAL A 36 23.15 -11.24 -21.09
CA VAL A 36 23.15 -10.72 -22.45
C VAL A 36 22.38 -11.74 -23.28
N GLY A 37 21.20 -11.33 -23.77
CA GLY A 37 20.42 -12.12 -24.71
C GLY A 37 19.32 -12.98 -24.07
N ALA A 38 18.32 -12.33 -23.47
CA ALA A 38 16.96 -12.86 -23.52
C ALA A 38 16.47 -12.76 -24.96
N ARG A 39 17.01 -13.62 -25.83
CA ARG A 39 16.51 -13.87 -27.17
C ARG A 39 15.06 -14.31 -26.98
N TRP A 40 14.13 -13.49 -27.44
CA TRP A 40 12.70 -13.77 -27.48
C TRP A 40 12.51 -15.22 -27.93
N ALA A 41 12.13 -16.09 -26.99
CA ALA A 41 11.78 -17.46 -27.33
C ALA A 41 10.55 -17.37 -28.23
N PRO A 42 10.54 -17.97 -29.42
CA PRO A 42 9.34 -18.00 -30.25
C PRO A 42 8.22 -18.62 -29.43
N TYR A 43 7.06 -17.96 -29.44
CA TYR A 43 5.86 -18.41 -28.75
C TYR A 43 5.56 -19.84 -29.17
N GLN A 44 5.78 -20.80 -28.26
CA GLN A 44 5.29 -22.16 -28.46
C GLN A 44 3.83 -22.17 -28.04
N PRO A 45 2.88 -22.42 -28.97
CA PRO A 45 1.50 -22.61 -28.60
C PRO A 45 1.40 -23.80 -27.61
N PRO A 46 0.51 -23.72 -26.61
CA PRO A 46 0.34 -24.82 -25.66
C PRO A 46 -0.02 -26.11 -26.42
N PRO A 47 0.47 -27.27 -25.97
CA PRO A 47 0.14 -28.53 -26.61
C PRO A 47 -1.38 -28.75 -26.61
N PRO A 48 -1.93 -29.38 -27.67
CA PRO A 48 -3.35 -29.66 -27.75
C PRO A 48 -3.79 -30.47 -26.53
N ARG A 49 -4.90 -30.04 -25.92
CA ARG A 49 -5.49 -30.71 -24.77
C ARG A 49 -5.83 -32.15 -25.19
N PRO A 50 -5.40 -33.18 -24.45
CA PRO A 50 -5.73 -34.56 -24.81
C PRO A 50 -7.25 -34.73 -24.84
N SER A 51 -7.78 -35.06 -26.01
CA SER A 51 -9.19 -35.35 -26.28
C SER A 51 -9.56 -36.72 -25.70
N GLY A 52 -9.33 -36.92 -24.41
CA GLY A 52 -9.84 -38.07 -23.69
C GLY A 52 -11.36 -37.94 -23.54
N PRO A 53 -12.11 -39.05 -23.57
CA PRO A 53 -13.52 -39.03 -23.20
C PRO A 53 -13.65 -38.41 -21.79
N PRO A 54 -14.66 -37.57 -21.53
CA PRO A 54 -14.87 -37.00 -20.21
C PRO A 54 -14.94 -38.15 -19.22
N ALA A 55 -14.01 -38.18 -18.27
CA ALA A 55 -14.03 -39.14 -17.18
C ALA A 55 -15.44 -39.12 -16.58
N ALA A 56 -16.11 -40.27 -16.63
CA ALA A 56 -17.46 -40.44 -16.12
C ALA A 56 -17.53 -39.81 -14.73
N CYS A 57 -18.41 -38.83 -14.57
CA CYS A 57 -18.59 -38.16 -13.29
C CYS A 57 -18.84 -39.24 -12.24
N PRO A 58 -18.05 -39.30 -11.16
CA PRO A 58 -18.34 -40.23 -10.08
C PRO A 58 -19.77 -39.93 -9.58
N PRO A 59 -20.57 -40.97 -9.29
CA PRO A 59 -21.92 -40.78 -8.82
C PRO A 59 -21.91 -39.90 -7.56
N PRO A 60 -22.91 -39.02 -7.40
CA PRO A 60 -23.01 -38.19 -6.21
C PRO A 60 -23.08 -39.08 -4.96
N PRO A 61 -22.43 -38.67 -3.85
CA PRO A 61 -22.53 -39.41 -2.60
C PRO A 61 -24.00 -39.50 -2.16
N PRO A 62 -24.42 -40.61 -1.52
CA PRO A 62 -25.77 -40.74 -1.01
C PRO A 62 -26.08 -39.62 0.00
N PRO A 63 -27.33 -39.15 0.07
CA PRO A 63 -27.73 -38.14 1.04
C PRO A 63 -27.47 -38.64 2.46
N PRO A 64 -27.03 -37.77 3.38
CA PRO A 64 -26.85 -38.14 4.78
C PRO A 64 -28.18 -38.61 5.40
N PRO A 65 -28.15 -39.57 6.34
CA PRO A 65 -29.36 -40.02 7.02
C PRO A 65 -30.01 -38.84 7.76
N PRO A 66 -31.36 -38.82 7.85
CA PRO A 66 -32.05 -37.80 8.63
C PRO A 66 -31.58 -37.84 10.08
N PRO A 67 -31.34 -36.68 10.71
CA PRO A 67 -30.93 -36.62 12.11
C PRO A 67 -31.98 -37.34 12.96
N ALA A 68 -31.53 -38.32 13.75
CA ALA A 68 -32.37 -39.02 14.70
C ALA A 68 -33.09 -37.98 15.58
N LEU A 69 -34.42 -38.11 15.67
CA LEU A 69 -35.28 -37.27 16.48
C LEU A 69 -34.88 -37.40 17.95
N ILE A 70 -33.99 -36.51 18.42
CA ILE A 70 -33.69 -36.39 19.84
C ILE A 70 -34.96 -35.87 20.52
N PRO A 71 -35.54 -36.59 21.49
CA PRO A 71 -36.70 -36.11 22.23
C PRO A 71 -36.35 -34.80 22.92
N ARG A 72 -37.08 -33.73 22.55
CA ARG A 72 -36.97 -32.42 23.16
C ARG A 72 -37.29 -32.54 24.66
N PRO A 73 -36.41 -32.10 25.58
CA PRO A 73 -36.77 -32.00 26.98
C PRO A 73 -37.91 -31.00 27.15
N SER A 74 -38.90 -31.39 27.95
CA SER A 74 -40.12 -30.66 28.26
C SER A 74 -39.85 -29.20 28.64
N THR A 75 -40.65 -28.33 28.05
CA THR A 75 -40.63 -26.88 28.24
C THR A 75 -41.02 -26.53 29.68
N PRO A 76 -40.19 -25.78 30.43
CA PRO A 76 -40.57 -25.28 31.75
C PRO A 76 -41.63 -24.15 31.64
N PRO A 77 -42.41 -23.91 32.71
CA PRO A 77 -43.55 -22.99 32.71
C PRO A 77 -43.13 -21.54 32.43
N ALA A 78 -43.97 -20.84 31.68
CA ALA A 78 -43.78 -19.48 31.22
C ALA A 78 -43.62 -18.49 32.39
N LEU A 79 -42.42 -17.93 32.51
CA LEU A 79 -42.15 -16.75 33.34
C LEU A 79 -42.75 -15.49 32.68
N PRO A 80 -43.17 -14.50 33.49
CA PRO A 80 -43.77 -13.25 33.01
C PRO A 80 -42.82 -12.49 32.06
N PRO A 81 -43.35 -11.61 31.18
CA PRO A 81 -42.58 -10.92 30.16
C PRO A 81 -41.57 -9.95 30.79
N ALA A 82 -40.37 -10.46 31.08
CA ALA A 82 -39.21 -9.65 31.40
C ALA A 82 -38.92 -8.76 30.19
N ALA A 83 -38.90 -7.45 30.44
CA ALA A 83 -38.56 -6.42 29.46
C ALA A 83 -37.33 -6.86 28.66
N ARG A 84 -37.50 -7.06 27.35
CA ARG A 84 -36.41 -7.41 26.44
C ARG A 84 -35.36 -6.31 26.57
N PRO A 85 -34.10 -6.61 26.96
CA PRO A 85 -33.05 -5.61 26.95
C PRO A 85 -32.94 -5.07 25.51
N PRO A 86 -32.71 -3.77 25.33
CA PRO A 86 -32.59 -3.17 24.01
C PRO A 86 -31.55 -3.96 23.22
N SER A 87 -31.93 -4.51 22.07
CA SER A 87 -31.02 -5.19 21.15
C SER A 87 -29.97 -4.19 20.68
N THR A 88 -28.86 -4.13 21.40
CA THR A 88 -27.67 -3.42 20.96
C THR A 88 -27.22 -4.11 19.67
N PRO A 89 -27.05 -3.36 18.55
CA PRO A 89 -26.55 -3.94 17.32
C PRO A 89 -25.20 -4.60 17.60
N PRO A 90 -24.94 -5.80 17.05
CA PRO A 90 -23.66 -6.48 17.25
C PRO A 90 -22.53 -5.52 16.85
N PRO A 91 -21.49 -5.35 17.68
CA PRO A 91 -20.40 -4.44 17.38
C PRO A 91 -19.83 -4.83 16.02
N LYS A 92 -19.87 -3.89 15.07
CA LYS A 92 -19.27 -4.06 13.74
C LYS A 92 -17.86 -4.56 13.96
N GLN A 93 -17.55 -5.78 13.50
CA GLN A 93 -16.25 -6.39 13.65
C GLN A 93 -15.21 -5.46 13.02
N GLN A 94 -14.55 -4.66 13.85
CA GLN A 94 -13.47 -3.80 13.41
C GLN A 94 -12.39 -4.74 12.88
N ARG A 95 -12.10 -4.61 11.58
CA ARG A 95 -11.03 -5.41 10.97
C ARG A 95 -9.76 -5.10 11.74
N ALA A 96 -9.15 -6.14 12.32
CA ALA A 96 -7.92 -5.99 13.10
C ALA A 96 -6.89 -5.22 12.27
N LYS A 97 -6.35 -4.15 12.85
CA LYS A 97 -5.32 -3.31 12.24
C LYS A 97 -4.15 -4.19 11.81
N GLU A 98 -3.62 -3.93 10.61
CA GLU A 98 -2.45 -4.66 10.12
C GLU A 98 -1.25 -4.34 11.01
N LEU A 99 -0.47 -5.35 11.37
CA LEU A 99 0.75 -5.18 12.15
C LEU A 99 1.79 -4.42 11.34
N ASP A 100 2.60 -3.64 12.04
CA ASP A 100 3.73 -2.95 11.45
C ASP A 100 4.79 -3.92 10.93
N ARG A 101 5.65 -3.45 10.03
CA ARG A 101 6.72 -4.24 9.43
C ARG A 101 7.63 -4.85 10.49
N ASP A 102 8.06 -4.06 11.48
CA ASP A 102 9.05 -4.51 12.45
C ASP A 102 8.46 -5.56 13.40
N THR A 103 7.22 -5.35 13.84
CA THR A 103 6.48 -6.36 14.60
C THR A 103 6.30 -7.67 13.81
N LYS A 104 6.09 -7.61 12.48
CA LYS A 104 6.05 -8.82 11.64
C LYS A 104 7.41 -9.52 11.57
N ILE A 105 8.51 -8.78 11.54
CA ILE A 105 9.87 -9.33 11.57
C ILE A 105 10.08 -10.09 12.89
N GLU A 106 9.74 -9.48 14.02
CA GLU A 106 9.85 -10.11 15.34
C GLU A 106 9.00 -11.39 15.44
N VAL A 107 7.74 -11.34 15.01
CA VAL A 107 6.85 -12.52 14.99
C VAL A 107 7.45 -13.67 14.17
N ARG A 108 8.08 -13.36 13.02
CA ARG A 108 8.76 -14.37 12.19
C ARG A 108 10.04 -14.88 12.83
N ALA A 109 10.80 -14.01 13.48
CA ALA A 109 12.02 -14.39 14.19
C ALA A 109 11.68 -15.33 15.34
N LEU A 110 10.67 -15.00 16.17
CA LEU A 110 10.16 -15.87 17.23
C LEU A 110 9.70 -17.23 16.69
N LYS A 111 9.06 -17.26 15.52
CA LYS A 111 8.64 -18.52 14.90
C LYS A 111 9.82 -19.33 14.36
N LYS A 112 10.77 -18.68 13.69
CA LYS A 112 11.88 -19.33 12.96
C LYS A 112 13.01 -19.79 13.89
N TYR A 113 13.41 -18.95 14.84
CA TYR A 113 14.56 -19.22 15.71
C TYR A 113 14.18 -19.94 17.01
N LEU A 114 13.01 -19.62 17.58
CA LEU A 114 12.56 -20.21 18.85
C LEU A 114 11.49 -21.30 18.66
N GLY A 115 10.99 -21.50 17.45
CA GLY A 115 9.99 -22.54 17.15
C GLY A 115 8.61 -22.32 17.79
N LEU A 116 8.35 -21.15 18.38
CA LEU A 116 7.15 -20.91 19.19
C LEU A 116 5.84 -21.13 18.42
N SER A 117 4.79 -21.56 19.13
CA SER A 117 3.44 -21.64 18.56
C SER A 117 2.84 -20.23 18.38
N TYR A 118 1.90 -20.07 17.44
CA TYR A 118 1.26 -18.77 17.23
C TYR A 118 0.51 -18.27 18.47
N VAL A 119 -0.03 -19.17 19.29
CA VAL A 119 -0.68 -18.84 20.56
C VAL A 119 0.33 -18.26 21.54
N LYS A 120 1.53 -18.85 21.65
CA LYS A 120 2.55 -18.34 22.55
C LYS A 120 3.13 -17.01 22.07
N ILE A 121 3.35 -16.86 20.76
CA ILE A 121 3.77 -15.60 20.15
C ILE A 121 2.73 -14.50 20.42
N ALA A 122 1.44 -14.81 20.26
CA ALA A 122 0.35 -13.88 20.54
C ALA A 122 0.36 -13.39 22.01
N GLN A 123 0.59 -14.30 22.96
CA GLN A 123 0.71 -13.95 24.38
C GLN A 123 1.93 -13.06 24.68
N VAL A 124 3.10 -13.40 24.11
CA VAL A 124 4.35 -12.66 24.35
C VAL A 124 4.29 -11.25 23.75
N MET A 125 3.73 -11.13 22.55
CA MET A 125 3.68 -9.87 21.79
C MET A 125 2.42 -9.03 22.06
N GLY A 126 1.46 -9.54 22.85
CA GLY A 126 0.18 -8.86 23.09
C GLY A 126 -0.69 -8.70 21.83
N ILE A 127 -0.56 -9.57 20.84
CA ILE A 127 -1.32 -9.54 19.58
C ILE A 127 -2.32 -10.69 19.51
N THR A 128 -3.28 -10.63 18.59
CA THR A 128 -4.21 -11.74 18.39
C THR A 128 -3.56 -12.92 17.66
N TYR A 129 -4.04 -14.14 17.91
CA TYR A 129 -3.63 -15.35 17.19
C TYR A 129 -3.67 -15.17 15.66
N ARG A 130 -4.76 -14.59 15.14
CA ARG A 130 -4.94 -14.35 13.70
C ARG A 130 -3.92 -13.37 13.14
N GLN A 131 -3.53 -12.35 13.91
CA GLN A 131 -2.47 -11.41 13.51
C GLN A 131 -1.11 -12.11 13.46
N ALA A 132 -0.78 -12.94 14.45
CA ALA A 132 0.46 -13.72 14.44
C ALA A 132 0.53 -14.68 13.23
N GLU A 133 -0.56 -15.41 12.96
CA GLU A 133 -0.66 -16.30 11.81
C GLU A 133 -0.51 -15.54 10.49
N ARG A 134 -1.22 -14.41 10.33
CA ARG A 134 -1.15 -13.58 9.13
C ARG A 134 0.23 -12.94 8.94
N ALA A 135 0.91 -12.54 10.02
CA ALA A 135 2.26 -11.98 9.96
C ALA A 135 3.28 -12.99 9.41
N CYS A 136 3.16 -14.26 9.79
CA CYS A 136 4.01 -15.34 9.28
C CYS A 136 3.68 -15.70 7.82
N LYS A 137 2.39 -15.79 7.46
CA LYS A 137 1.94 -16.23 6.11
C LYS A 137 1.93 -15.12 5.05
N GLY A 138 1.78 -13.85 5.45
CA GLY A 138 1.61 -12.72 4.55
C GLY A 138 2.93 -12.19 3.95
N PRO A 139 2.89 -11.08 3.19
CA PRO A 139 4.10 -10.34 2.83
C PRO A 139 4.68 -9.61 4.06
N LEU A 140 6.01 -9.47 4.09
CA LEU A 140 6.71 -8.78 5.19
C LEU A 140 6.37 -7.29 5.20
N THR A 141 6.52 -6.65 4.05
CA THR A 141 6.12 -5.27 3.86
C THR A 141 4.59 -5.19 3.89
N PRO A 142 3.98 -4.41 4.79
CA PRO A 142 2.55 -4.18 4.71
C PRO A 142 2.24 -3.63 3.33
N LYS A 143 1.29 -4.25 2.61
CA LYS A 143 0.80 -3.65 1.37
C LYS A 143 0.23 -2.32 1.81
N LYS A 144 0.81 -1.21 1.34
CA LYS A 144 0.24 0.13 1.54
C LYS A 144 -1.25 -0.05 1.33
N ALA A 145 -2.04 0.11 2.39
CA ALA A 145 -3.47 -0.05 2.34
C ALA A 145 -3.92 1.06 1.42
N GLY A 146 -3.84 0.79 0.11
CA GLY A 146 -4.21 1.72 -0.92
C GLY A 146 -5.61 2.10 -0.52
N ARG A 147 -5.86 3.40 -0.36
CA ARG A 147 -7.24 3.86 -0.40
C ARG A 147 -7.70 3.51 -1.81
N VAL A 148 -8.10 2.26 -2.01
CA VAL A 148 -8.78 1.77 -3.21
C VAL A 148 -10.22 2.26 -3.08
N GLY A 149 -10.38 3.57 -2.89
CA GLY A 149 -11.47 4.23 -3.58
C GLY A 149 -11.01 4.22 -5.01
N ALA A 150 -11.64 3.39 -5.85
CA ALA A 150 -11.40 3.42 -7.28
C ALA A 150 -11.69 4.85 -7.74
N THR A 151 -10.65 5.68 -7.85
CA THR A 151 -10.77 6.94 -8.57
C THR A 151 -11.13 6.54 -9.98
N LYS A 152 -12.34 6.91 -10.41
CA LYS A 152 -12.78 6.67 -11.79
C LYS A 152 -11.68 7.26 -12.68
N LYS A 153 -10.92 6.39 -13.35
CA LYS A 153 -9.90 6.85 -14.27
C LYS A 153 -10.63 7.57 -15.40
N ALA A 154 -10.09 8.71 -15.82
CA ALA A 154 -10.62 9.41 -16.98
C ALA A 154 -10.58 8.48 -18.18
N THR A 155 -11.73 8.22 -18.78
CA THR A 155 -11.77 7.59 -20.11
C THR A 155 -11.38 8.64 -21.16
N GLU A 156 -10.92 8.17 -22.31
CA GLU A 156 -10.52 9.04 -23.43
C GLU A 156 -11.66 9.97 -23.87
N GLU A 157 -12.91 9.50 -23.80
CA GLU A 157 -14.10 10.28 -24.11
C GLU A 157 -14.26 11.49 -23.19
N HIS A 158 -14.03 11.32 -21.88
CA HIS A 158 -14.06 12.41 -20.92
C HIS A 158 -12.95 13.43 -21.21
N ILE A 159 -11.73 12.95 -21.52
CA ILE A 159 -10.59 13.82 -21.87
C ILE A 159 -10.93 14.65 -23.10
N ARG A 160 -11.52 14.04 -24.14
CA ARG A 160 -11.93 14.71 -25.37
C ARG A 160 -13.06 15.73 -25.12
N ALA A 161 -14.09 15.36 -24.36
CA ALA A 161 -15.20 16.26 -24.03
C ALA A 161 -14.70 17.48 -23.24
N MET A 162 -13.82 17.27 -22.26
CA MET A 162 -13.21 18.35 -21.48
C MET A 162 -12.32 19.25 -22.35
N ARG A 163 -11.53 18.66 -23.25
CA ARG A 163 -10.68 19.42 -24.19
C ARG A 163 -11.53 20.30 -25.10
N SER A 164 -12.56 19.73 -25.73
CA SER A 164 -13.48 20.48 -26.61
C SER A 164 -14.17 21.62 -25.86
N PHE A 165 -14.63 21.38 -24.62
CA PHE A 165 -15.24 22.43 -23.81
C PHE A 165 -14.27 23.58 -23.46
N LEU A 166 -12.98 23.27 -23.27
CA LEU A 166 -11.93 24.25 -22.95
C LEU A 166 -11.31 24.94 -24.18
N GLU A 167 -11.71 24.57 -25.40
CA GLU A 167 -11.32 25.30 -26.62
C GLU A 167 -11.78 26.75 -26.54
N ASP A 168 -12.98 26.99 -26.00
CA ASP A 168 -13.53 28.32 -25.78
C ASP A 168 -12.78 29.11 -24.68
N PRO A 169 -12.24 30.30 -24.97
CA PRO A 169 -11.52 31.12 -23.99
C PRO A 169 -12.37 31.59 -22.81
N ARG A 170 -13.70 31.64 -22.97
CA ARG A 170 -14.63 32.00 -21.89
C ARG A 170 -14.72 30.89 -20.84
N ASN A 171 -14.73 29.63 -21.28
CA ASN A 171 -14.87 28.46 -20.42
C ASN A 171 -13.62 28.23 -19.57
N ARG A 172 -12.47 28.70 -20.05
CA ARG A 172 -11.19 28.71 -19.33
C ARG A 172 -11.21 29.48 -18.00
N ARG A 173 -12.10 30.46 -17.85
CA ARG A 173 -12.21 31.28 -16.62
C ARG A 173 -13.05 30.62 -15.53
N ILE A 174 -13.74 29.53 -15.86
CA ILE A 174 -14.67 28.86 -14.95
C ILE A 174 -13.88 28.13 -13.85
N PRO A 175 -14.25 28.28 -12.56
CA PRO A 175 -13.59 27.57 -11.48
C PRO A 175 -13.79 26.06 -11.60
N TRP A 176 -12.75 25.29 -11.29
CA TRP A 176 -12.71 23.83 -11.51
C TRP A 176 -13.87 23.07 -10.82
N CYS A 177 -14.25 23.50 -9.61
CA CYS A 177 -15.37 22.90 -8.86
C CYS A 177 -16.73 23.04 -9.57
N ARG A 178 -16.85 23.94 -10.56
CA ARG A 178 -18.06 24.21 -11.32
C ARG A 178 -18.10 23.46 -12.65
N LEU A 179 -16.94 23.09 -13.22
CA LEU A 179 -16.85 22.41 -14.52
C LEU A 179 -17.63 21.10 -14.55
N ARG A 180 -17.67 20.36 -13.43
CA ARG A 180 -18.44 19.11 -13.30
C ARG A 180 -19.95 19.24 -13.56
N PHE A 181 -20.50 20.43 -13.43
CA PHE A 181 -21.94 20.69 -13.66
C PHE A 181 -22.23 21.25 -15.05
N LEU A 182 -21.20 21.63 -15.80
CA LEU A 182 -21.34 22.26 -17.12
C LEU A 182 -21.00 21.31 -18.26
N VAL A 183 -20.08 20.37 -18.01
CA VAL A 183 -19.71 19.34 -18.97
C VAL A 183 -20.49 18.06 -18.67
N PRO A 184 -21.36 17.58 -19.58
CA PRO A 184 -22.14 16.36 -19.35
C PRO A 184 -21.20 15.14 -19.21
N GLY A 185 -21.58 14.18 -18.35
CA GLY A 185 -20.80 12.97 -18.08
C GLY A 185 -19.79 13.09 -16.94
N PHE A 186 -19.65 14.28 -16.34
CA PHE A 186 -18.82 14.51 -15.16
C PHE A 186 -19.63 14.50 -13.85
N GLU A 187 -20.92 14.13 -13.88
CA GLU A 187 -21.73 14.02 -12.67
C GLU A 187 -21.15 12.95 -11.73
N GLY A 188 -20.72 13.38 -10.55
CA GLY A 188 -20.13 12.48 -9.54
C GLY A 188 -18.60 12.38 -9.59
N TRP A 189 -17.92 13.19 -10.41
CA TRP A 189 -16.49 13.38 -10.27
C TRP A 189 -16.17 14.30 -9.07
N GLY A 190 -15.22 13.84 -8.23
CA GLY A 190 -14.71 14.64 -7.12
C GLY A 190 -13.74 15.72 -7.60
N ASP A 191 -13.55 16.77 -6.81
CA ASP A 191 -12.70 17.91 -7.16
C ASP A 191 -11.24 17.50 -7.44
N THR A 192 -10.72 16.51 -6.71
CA THR A 192 -9.38 15.93 -6.96
C THR A 192 -9.27 15.23 -8.31
N ALA A 193 -10.32 14.53 -8.74
CA ALA A 193 -10.34 13.86 -10.05
C ALA A 193 -10.39 14.89 -11.19
N MET A 194 -11.19 15.95 -11.01
CA MET A 194 -11.23 17.09 -11.95
C MET A 194 -9.87 17.81 -12.03
N HIS A 195 -9.24 18.07 -10.88
CA HIS A 195 -7.89 18.65 -10.85
C HIS A 195 -6.88 17.78 -11.59
N SER A 196 -6.87 16.46 -11.32
CA SER A 196 -5.95 15.52 -11.96
C SER A 196 -6.18 15.48 -13.48
N LEU A 197 -7.44 15.49 -13.93
CA LEU A 197 -7.80 15.53 -15.35
C LEU A 197 -7.28 16.81 -16.02
N LEU A 198 -7.54 17.97 -15.42
CA LEU A 198 -7.10 19.26 -15.98
C LEU A 198 -5.57 19.39 -15.98
N THR A 199 -4.91 18.85 -14.96
CA THR A 199 -3.45 18.78 -14.91
C THR A 199 -2.91 17.88 -16.04
N SER A 200 -3.57 16.75 -16.34
CA SER A 200 -3.19 15.88 -17.44
C SER A 200 -3.39 16.49 -18.84
N LEU A 201 -4.22 17.54 -18.92
CA LEU A 201 -4.43 18.35 -20.13
C LEU A 201 -3.50 19.58 -20.19
N ASP A 202 -2.52 19.66 -19.29
CA ASP A 202 -1.63 20.83 -19.11
C ASP A 202 -2.37 22.16 -18.88
N TYR A 203 -3.60 22.08 -18.36
CA TYR A 203 -4.42 23.26 -18.13
C TYR A 203 -4.02 23.96 -16.83
N LYS A 204 -3.15 24.96 -16.95
CA LYS A 204 -2.78 25.85 -15.84
C LYS A 204 -3.78 27.00 -15.73
N ARG A 205 -4.47 27.11 -14.60
CA ARG A 205 -5.37 28.25 -14.32
C ARG A 205 -4.53 29.52 -14.23
N THR A 206 -4.80 30.48 -15.09
CA THR A 206 -4.27 31.83 -14.93
C THR A 206 -4.86 32.42 -13.67
N ARG A 207 -3.99 32.75 -12.71
CA ARG A 207 -4.41 33.45 -11.49
C ARG A 207 -5.08 34.76 -11.92
N PRO A 208 -6.22 35.14 -11.34
CA PRO A 208 -6.80 36.45 -11.59
C PRO A 208 -5.75 37.51 -11.22
N GLY A 209 -5.24 38.25 -12.21
CA GLY A 209 -4.15 39.23 -12.08
C GLY A 209 -2.79 38.82 -12.66
N GLY A 210 -2.60 37.54 -13.02
CA GLY A 210 -1.43 37.12 -13.79
C GLY A 210 -1.67 37.43 -15.27
N GLN A 211 -0.92 38.37 -15.85
CA GLN A 211 -0.87 38.53 -17.29
C GLN A 211 -0.63 37.16 -17.93
N LEU A 212 -1.51 36.78 -18.86
CA LEU A 212 -1.28 35.61 -19.72
C LEU A 212 0.10 35.81 -20.36
N PRO A 213 1.01 34.83 -20.31
CA PRO A 213 2.17 34.88 -21.18
C PRO A 213 1.63 35.03 -22.61
N PRO A 214 2.18 35.95 -23.42
CA PRO A 214 1.71 36.14 -24.78
C PRO A 214 1.77 34.79 -25.47
N THR A 215 0.61 34.27 -25.88
CA THR A 215 0.56 33.08 -26.74
C THR A 215 1.42 33.38 -27.96
N PRO A 216 2.42 32.54 -28.31
CA PRO A 216 3.22 32.78 -29.50
C PRO A 216 2.26 32.84 -30.68
N SER A 217 2.19 34.03 -31.27
CA SER A 217 1.34 34.36 -32.41
C SER A 217 1.65 33.37 -33.52
N THR A 218 0.73 32.44 -33.77
CA THR A 218 0.77 31.60 -34.95
C THR A 218 0.40 32.48 -36.13
N GLY A 219 1.41 33.05 -36.78
CA GLY A 219 1.26 33.79 -38.03
C GLY A 219 2.53 34.51 -38.47
N ALA A 220 3.15 33.99 -39.54
CA ALA A 220 4.19 34.60 -40.39
C ALA A 220 5.61 34.67 -39.77
N GLN A 221 6.72 34.36 -40.44
CA GLN A 221 7.02 34.04 -41.83
C GLN A 221 8.45 33.47 -41.87
N VAL A 222 8.66 32.50 -42.75
CA VAL A 222 9.83 32.28 -43.62
C VAL A 222 11.15 32.96 -43.21
N GLY A 223 12.19 32.16 -42.96
CA GLY A 223 13.58 32.64 -43.08
C GLY A 223 14.63 31.82 -42.37
N GLY A 224 15.26 30.89 -43.11
CA GLY A 224 16.72 30.77 -43.14
C GLY A 224 17.48 30.29 -41.90
N ALA A 225 18.11 29.13 -42.09
CA ALA A 225 19.49 28.84 -41.71
C ALA A 225 19.88 28.68 -40.22
N GLN A 226 20.38 27.47 -39.98
CA GLN A 226 21.71 27.17 -39.44
C GLN A 226 21.69 26.29 -38.18
N VAL A 227 22.15 25.06 -38.44
CA VAL A 227 22.52 24.01 -37.53
C VAL A 227 23.60 24.52 -36.58
N GLY A 228 23.32 24.45 -35.27
CA GLY A 228 24.33 24.54 -34.22
C GLY A 228 23.99 23.51 -33.14
N PRO A 229 24.89 22.56 -32.80
CA PRO A 229 24.63 21.61 -31.72
C PRO A 229 24.73 22.32 -30.35
N PRO A 230 23.78 22.10 -29.43
CA PRO A 230 23.92 22.60 -28.07
C PRO A 230 24.96 21.78 -27.30
N ASN A 231 25.91 22.53 -26.74
CA ASN A 231 27.00 22.11 -25.89
C ASN A 231 26.47 21.41 -24.62
N LEU A 232 26.72 20.10 -24.49
CA LEU A 232 26.47 19.30 -23.28
C LEU A 232 27.67 19.45 -22.35
N SER A 233 27.66 20.47 -21.51
CA SER A 233 28.58 20.62 -20.37
C SER A 233 27.83 21.38 -19.29
N GLY A 234 27.11 20.62 -18.46
CA GLY A 234 26.33 21.13 -17.34
C GLY A 234 26.61 20.28 -16.11
N ASP A 235 27.78 20.54 -15.53
CA ASP A 235 28.19 20.19 -14.18
C ASP A 235 27.06 20.54 -13.20
N ARG A 236 26.59 19.55 -12.43
CA ARG A 236 25.72 19.76 -11.26
C ARG A 236 26.32 19.00 -10.08
N THR A 237 27.37 19.61 -9.53
CA THR A 237 27.47 19.89 -8.09
C THR A 237 26.06 20.25 -7.56
N GLY A 238 25.52 19.70 -6.48
CA GLY A 238 26.15 19.29 -5.25
C GLY A 238 25.64 20.23 -4.17
N ASP A 239 24.35 20.14 -3.84
CA ASP A 239 23.75 20.88 -2.72
C ASP A 239 23.18 19.85 -1.74
N ASP A 240 23.99 19.69 -0.71
CA ASP A 240 23.83 18.95 0.53
C ASP A 240 23.06 19.88 1.48
N ASP A 241 21.73 19.80 1.50
CA ASP A 241 20.91 20.45 2.54
C ASP A 241 20.63 19.41 3.63
N GLY A 242 21.58 19.32 4.55
CA GLY A 242 21.41 18.67 5.84
C GLY A 242 20.59 19.57 6.76
N ASP A 243 19.32 19.24 6.94
CA ASP A 243 18.50 19.79 8.03
C ASP A 243 18.59 18.85 9.25
N ASP A 244 19.45 19.26 10.18
CA ASP A 244 19.63 18.75 11.54
C ASP A 244 18.58 19.42 12.45
N ASP A 245 17.41 18.78 12.64
CA ASP A 245 16.44 19.20 13.65
C ASP A 245 16.62 18.37 14.92
N GLY A 246 17.61 18.76 15.71
CA GLY A 246 17.76 18.38 17.11
C GLY A 246 16.64 18.96 17.97
N GLY A 247 15.56 18.20 18.17
CA GLY A 247 14.50 18.50 19.12
C GLY A 247 14.89 18.13 20.55
N THR A 248 15.35 19.11 21.32
CA THR A 248 15.50 19.07 22.78
C THR A 248 14.14 18.80 23.45
N ALA A 249 14.12 17.81 24.35
CA ALA A 249 13.02 17.55 25.26
C ALA A 249 13.09 18.48 26.47
N ASP A 250 11.96 19.12 26.79
CA ASP A 250 11.69 19.77 28.06
C ASP A 250 10.33 19.26 28.58
N ASP A 251 10.29 19.03 29.90
CA ASP A 251 9.22 18.50 30.78
C ASP A 251 9.06 16.97 30.93
#